data_AF-A0A9N9G425-F1
#
_entry.id   AF-A0A9N9G425-F1
#
_cell.length_a   1.000
_cell.length_b   1.000
_cell.length_c   1.000
_cell.angle_alpha   90.00
_cell.angle_beta   90.00
_cell.angle_gamma   90.00
#
_symmetry.space_group_name_H-M   'P 1'
#
loop_
_entity.id
_entity.type
_entity.pdbx_description
1 polymer ?
#
loop_
_entity_poly.entity_id
_entity_poly.type
_entity_poly.pdbx_seq_one_letter_code
_entity_poly.pdbx_strand_id
1 'polypeptide(L)'
;SDDLFADLNVKTAKSTHERRSLIHTRVSSLADQTVFVVPNNGNSQSLQLQSKRQSFTLQNSAKANRITSKNNKVSLEEFGINIDHSVTMPVNNETPSFSLLNSPPSSARLRTENTELELKRLENELKQLVDVQLTVFQKRNKIHGQLVELWKTMKTLETDQANALANEDYVQADKVTRDIQELNSKIKTFCGVLPGIEQTLNELREKQAKYLKSQAETSKTLEKELVKKKREEEDSCKQYAVDMENLRNIETKQINEMRKEIDKENSEIVFGLDIWNKGIADMNERIEERVRDEKLERESLLKKRENVQTQIAELLQRLEKLRTEEESYTRQITDIDLQIESITNEFNEERDENSREKNELDRRKQEIDNKTRYIEETETYLHQRLEHYRKGQETSQEQLESLEQRISAIRLMAKSYREEAIEVEKLIEHLKDRSQRDNDCEKEIFDIRLQMEESDTEVKRLTSKVMHDQQTYSNIKQDISTIDTQIPALEEQKKLAVAGRDFKSAGRLANRIKDLQSTRDERTKFLETKRESLERDQEGLKASRKILEENTAKFAEAVKTIGAELEEELQESLLQLRSRYDVANQQKLNILQGLLQNEIQGMEYRINHVRMKYGISDERGP
;
A
#
# COMPACT_ATOMS: atom_id res chain seq x y z
N SER A 1 -63.67 -34.11 -15.80
CA SER A 1 -63.65 -33.13 -16.90
C SER A 1 -62.26 -33.13 -17.49
N ASP A 2 -61.88 -34.05 -18.37
CA ASP A 2 -62.65 -34.67 -19.49
C ASP A 2 -62.87 -33.63 -20.60
N ASP A 3 -62.12 -33.83 -21.69
CA ASP A 3 -62.53 -33.83 -23.10
C ASP A 3 -63.14 -32.53 -23.72
N LEU A 4 -62.96 -32.21 -25.00
CA LEU A 4 -62.69 -33.09 -26.15
C LEU A 4 -61.68 -32.53 -27.18
N PHE A 5 -61.05 -33.46 -27.89
CA PHE A 5 -60.54 -33.32 -29.27
C PHE A 5 -61.66 -32.83 -30.22
N ALA A 6 -61.48 -31.82 -31.09
CA ALA A 6 -60.69 -31.76 -32.32
C ALA A 6 -61.48 -32.16 -33.60
N ASP A 7 -61.38 -31.33 -34.64
CA ASP A 7 -61.29 -31.65 -36.09
C ASP A 7 -61.12 -30.31 -36.85
N LEU A 8 -60.20 -30.07 -37.81
CA LEU A 8 -59.70 -30.83 -38.97
C LEU A 8 -60.65 -30.88 -40.17
N ASN A 9 -60.42 -29.99 -41.16
CA ASN A 9 -60.31 -30.27 -42.62
C ASN A 9 -60.55 -29.00 -43.48
N VAL A 10 -60.06 -28.86 -44.73
CA VAL A 10 -58.79 -29.32 -45.35
C VAL A 10 -58.60 -28.61 -46.70
N LYS A 11 -57.33 -28.36 -47.10
CA LYS A 11 -56.73 -28.16 -48.45
C LYS A 11 -55.56 -27.16 -48.31
N THR A 12 -54.29 -27.41 -48.65
CA THR A 12 -53.63 -28.00 -49.84
C THR A 12 -53.83 -27.15 -51.12
N ALA A 13 -52.80 -26.80 -51.91
CA ALA A 13 -51.42 -27.29 -51.97
C ALA A 13 -50.41 -26.26 -52.56
N LYS A 14 -49.12 -26.65 -52.61
CA LYS A 14 -48.12 -26.57 -53.72
C LYS A 14 -48.46 -25.70 -54.96
N SER A 15 -47.53 -25.07 -55.70
CA SER A 15 -46.09 -25.34 -55.86
C SER A 15 -45.28 -24.22 -56.59
N THR A 16 -43.98 -24.10 -56.24
CA THR A 16 -42.77 -23.85 -57.07
C THR A 16 -42.77 -23.13 -58.44
N HIS A 17 -41.66 -22.37 -58.67
CA HIS A 17 -40.92 -22.19 -59.95
C HIS A 17 -41.60 -21.40 -61.11
N GLU A 18 -40.90 -20.73 -62.07
CA GLU A 18 -39.50 -20.26 -62.25
C GLU A 18 -39.46 -19.21 -63.40
N ARG A 19 -38.30 -18.55 -63.65
CA ARG A 19 -37.92 -17.79 -64.89
C ARG A 19 -38.61 -16.41 -65.05
N ARG A 20 -38.06 -15.39 -65.74
CA ARG A 20 -36.83 -15.12 -66.55
C ARG A 20 -36.69 -13.55 -66.61
N SER A 21 -35.60 -12.86 -66.97
CA SER A 21 -34.13 -13.11 -67.04
C SER A 21 -33.41 -11.92 -67.70
N LEU A 22 -32.10 -11.70 -67.43
CA LEU A 22 -31.19 -10.76 -68.16
C LEU A 22 -31.54 -9.26 -67.93
N ILE A 23 -30.68 -8.23 -68.06
CA ILE A 23 -29.27 -8.02 -68.50
C ILE A 23 -28.80 -6.66 -67.86
N HIS A 24 -27.54 -6.28 -67.56
CA HIS A 24 -26.20 -6.89 -67.68
C HIS A 24 -25.14 -6.27 -66.69
N THR A 25 -23.86 -6.52 -67.00
CA THR A 25 -22.53 -5.99 -66.59
C THR A 25 -22.33 -4.48 -66.23
N ARG A 26 -21.23 -4.02 -65.56
CA ARG A 26 -19.91 -4.62 -65.20
C ARG A 26 -19.13 -3.84 -64.10
N VAL A 27 -18.26 -4.53 -63.33
CA VAL A 27 -16.83 -4.25 -62.94
C VAL A 27 -16.42 -2.80 -62.53
N SER A 28 -15.60 -2.52 -61.50
CA SER A 28 -14.53 -3.26 -60.75
C SER A 28 -14.78 -3.14 -59.22
N SER A 29 -14.33 -3.98 -58.28
CA SER A 29 -13.14 -4.85 -58.09
C SER A 29 -11.79 -4.14 -57.83
N LEU A 30 -11.42 -4.02 -56.55
CA LEU A 30 -10.12 -4.55 -56.09
C LEU A 30 -10.22 -4.93 -54.61
N ALA A 31 -9.45 -5.94 -54.22
CA ALA A 31 -9.13 -6.29 -52.84
C ALA A 31 -7.61 -6.44 -52.76
N ASP A 32 -7.02 -6.42 -51.56
CA ASP A 32 -5.71 -7.03 -51.38
C ASP A 32 -5.52 -7.57 -49.95
N GLN A 33 -4.75 -8.65 -49.85
CA GLN A 33 -4.40 -9.34 -48.60
C GLN A 33 -2.91 -9.71 -48.59
N THR A 34 -2.13 -9.05 -47.73
CA THR A 34 -0.84 -9.55 -47.17
C THR A 34 -0.68 -8.89 -45.79
N VAL A 35 -0.62 -9.55 -44.63
CA VAL A 35 0.03 -10.81 -44.21
C VAL A 35 1.56 -10.72 -44.17
N PHE A 36 2.11 -11.20 -43.04
CA PHE A 36 3.46 -11.76 -42.78
C PHE A 36 4.58 -10.95 -42.08
N VAL A 37 5.24 -11.69 -41.18
CA VAL A 37 6.60 -11.59 -40.60
C VAL A 37 6.85 -10.67 -39.40
N VAL A 38 7.32 -11.31 -38.32
CA VAL A 38 8.06 -10.74 -37.18
C VAL A 38 9.50 -11.28 -37.23
N PRO A 39 10.51 -10.44 -36.98
CA PRO A 39 11.60 -10.78 -36.06
C PRO A 39 11.81 -9.63 -35.06
N ASN A 40 11.75 -9.85 -33.75
CA ASN A 40 12.75 -10.56 -32.95
C ASN A 40 14.18 -10.04 -33.15
N ASN A 41 14.68 -9.27 -32.19
CA ASN A 41 16.11 -9.20 -31.90
C ASN A 41 16.32 -8.72 -30.45
N GLY A 42 16.65 -9.64 -29.54
CA GLY A 42 17.27 -9.27 -28.27
C GLY A 42 18.77 -9.09 -28.47
N ASN A 43 19.43 -8.25 -27.67
CA ASN A 43 20.88 -8.29 -27.59
C ASN A 43 21.37 -7.92 -26.18
N SER A 44 22.23 -8.77 -25.63
CA SER A 44 22.75 -8.65 -24.26
C SER A 44 24.02 -7.83 -24.24
N GLN A 45 24.18 -6.93 -23.26
CA GLN A 45 25.50 -6.48 -22.84
C GLN A 45 25.65 -6.55 -21.32
N SER A 46 26.48 -7.49 -20.89
CA SER A 46 27.06 -7.54 -19.56
C SER A 46 28.27 -6.62 -19.49
N LEU A 47 28.42 -5.89 -18.39
CA LEU A 47 29.70 -5.27 -18.02
C LEU A 47 29.99 -5.56 -16.55
N GLN A 48 31.12 -6.22 -16.32
CA GLN A 48 31.72 -6.42 -14.99
C GLN A 48 32.64 -5.24 -14.64
N LEU A 49 33.15 -5.28 -13.41
CA LEU A 49 34.17 -4.40 -12.83
C LEU A 49 33.62 -3.01 -12.41
N GLN A 50 34.18 -2.35 -11.39
CA GLN A 50 35.47 -2.62 -10.75
C GLN A 50 35.43 -2.40 -9.22
N SER A 51 36.17 -3.24 -8.47
CA SER A 51 36.36 -3.04 -7.04
C SER A 51 37.28 -1.82 -6.77
N LYS A 52 36.90 -0.98 -5.81
CA LYS A 52 37.81 -0.03 -5.17
C LYS A 52 37.77 -0.19 -3.64
N ARG A 53 38.71 -0.99 -3.12
CA ARG A 53 39.15 -0.83 -1.72
C ARG A 53 39.80 0.56 -1.60
N GLN A 54 39.39 1.34 -0.61
CA GLN A 54 40.22 2.41 -0.05
C GLN A 54 40.51 2.10 1.41
N SER A 55 41.76 1.72 1.66
CA SER A 55 42.36 1.70 2.99
C SER A 55 42.61 3.14 3.45
N PHE A 56 42.19 3.49 4.66
CA PHE A 56 42.75 4.64 5.37
C PHE A 56 43.49 4.17 6.62
N THR A 57 44.74 4.61 6.73
CA THR A 57 45.68 4.19 7.76
C THR A 57 45.51 5.03 9.03
N LEU A 58 45.64 4.40 10.19
CA LEU A 58 45.73 5.08 11.47
C LEU A 58 46.96 6.01 11.51
N GLN A 59 46.78 7.26 11.94
CA GLN A 59 47.84 8.02 12.59
C GLN A 59 47.31 8.62 13.90
N ASN A 60 48.00 8.29 14.99
CA ASN A 60 47.73 8.83 16.31
C ASN A 60 48.36 10.22 16.45
N SER A 61 47.64 11.17 17.07
CA SER A 61 48.26 12.32 17.72
C SER A 61 47.60 12.55 19.07
N ALA A 62 48.27 12.14 20.16
CA ALA A 62 47.74 12.27 21.50
C ALA A 62 47.86 13.71 22.04
N LYS A 63 46.75 14.27 22.53
CA LYS A 63 46.73 15.34 23.53
C LYS A 63 45.61 15.04 24.54
N ALA A 64 45.88 15.36 25.81
CA ALA A 64 45.15 14.77 26.93
C ALA A 64 43.91 15.56 27.39
N ASN A 65 42.98 14.81 27.96
CA ASN A 65 42.07 15.17 29.06
C ASN A 65 41.39 16.55 29.03
N ARG A 66 40.11 16.56 28.66
CA ARG A 66 39.07 17.11 29.56
C ARG A 66 37.76 16.32 29.43
N ILE A 67 37.27 15.82 30.57
CA ILE A 67 36.01 15.10 30.65
C ILE A 67 34.88 16.12 30.72
N THR A 68 34.01 16.13 29.72
CA THR A 68 32.65 16.70 29.81
C THR A 68 31.71 15.77 29.06
N SER A 69 30.70 15.24 29.74
CA SER A 69 29.69 14.36 29.15
C SER A 69 28.77 15.15 28.22
N LYS A 70 29.13 15.23 26.93
CA LYS A 70 28.18 15.61 25.89
C LYS A 70 27.29 14.40 25.60
N ASN A 71 25.99 14.57 25.76
CA ASN A 71 25.02 13.57 25.33
C ASN A 71 25.14 13.38 23.81
N ASN A 72 25.53 12.19 23.37
CA ASN A 72 25.53 11.81 21.95
C ASN A 72 24.09 11.58 21.47
N LYS A 73 23.28 12.65 21.46
CA LYS A 73 22.10 12.72 20.59
C LYS A 73 22.61 12.69 19.15
N VAL A 74 22.40 11.56 18.48
CA VAL A 74 22.34 11.53 17.02
C VAL A 74 21.11 12.35 16.66
N SER A 75 21.27 13.46 15.95
CA SER A 75 20.11 14.33 15.70
C SER A 75 19.22 13.72 14.63
N LEU A 76 17.90 13.91 14.74
CA LEU A 76 16.96 13.61 13.66
C LEU A 76 17.27 14.42 12.39
N GLU A 77 17.97 15.54 12.54
CA GLU A 77 18.49 16.39 11.46
C GLU A 77 19.57 15.67 10.61
N GLU A 78 20.37 14.77 11.21
CA GLU A 78 21.39 13.98 10.47
C GLU A 78 20.76 12.95 9.50
N PHE A 79 19.46 12.66 9.66
CA PHE A 79 18.70 11.76 8.79
C PHE A 79 17.75 12.50 7.83
N GLY A 80 17.82 13.83 7.74
CA GLY A 80 17.08 14.63 6.76
C GLY A 80 15.56 14.68 6.96
N ILE A 81 15.04 14.23 8.11
CA ILE A 81 13.62 14.37 8.45
C ILE A 81 13.35 15.84 8.81
N ASN A 82 12.76 16.58 7.87
CA ASN A 82 12.42 17.99 8.06
C ASN A 82 11.17 18.11 8.97
N ILE A 83 11.32 18.73 10.14
CA ILE A 83 10.31 18.68 11.22
C ILE A 83 9.34 19.88 11.20
N ASP A 84 9.74 21.05 10.70
CA ASP A 84 8.97 22.30 10.83
C ASP A 84 8.75 23.03 9.51
N HIS A 85 7.60 22.82 8.86
CA HIS A 85 7.08 23.72 7.81
C HIS A 85 5.57 23.99 7.99
N SER A 86 5.26 25.06 8.73
CA SER A 86 3.95 25.72 8.66
C SER A 86 3.86 26.51 7.35
N VAL A 87 3.10 26.00 6.37
CA VAL A 87 3.02 26.60 5.03
C VAL A 87 2.22 27.90 5.05
N THR A 88 2.93 29.02 5.12
CA THR A 88 2.39 30.33 4.76
C THR A 88 2.45 30.49 3.25
N MET A 89 1.30 30.58 2.57
CA MET A 89 1.25 30.60 1.10
C MET A 89 1.81 31.92 0.52
N PRO A 90 2.68 31.87 -0.50
CA PRO A 90 3.15 33.07 -1.19
C PRO A 90 2.07 33.63 -2.12
N VAL A 91 1.78 34.92 -2.00
CA VAL A 91 0.88 35.64 -2.91
C VAL A 91 1.70 36.20 -4.07
N ASN A 92 1.63 35.57 -5.25
CA ASN A 92 2.13 36.13 -6.50
C ASN A 92 0.96 36.65 -7.34
N ASN A 93 1.00 37.95 -7.66
CA ASN A 93 0.09 38.59 -8.61
C ASN A 93 0.70 38.55 -10.02
N GLU A 94 0.12 37.78 -10.94
CA GLU A 94 0.21 38.04 -12.38
C GLU A 94 -1.19 37.95 -13.03
N THR A 95 -1.39 38.67 -14.13
CA THR A 95 -2.73 39.00 -14.66
C THR A 95 -3.32 37.92 -15.58
N PRO A 96 -4.67 37.79 -15.65
CA PRO A 96 -5.32 36.63 -16.25
C PRO A 96 -5.41 36.70 -17.79
N SER A 97 -4.81 35.74 -18.47
CA SER A 97 -5.15 35.41 -19.86
C SER A 97 -6.44 34.59 -19.91
N PHE A 98 -7.54 35.17 -20.39
CA PHE A 98 -8.84 34.48 -20.48
C PHE A 98 -8.77 33.26 -21.42
N SER A 99 -9.11 32.08 -20.91
CA SER A 99 -9.32 30.85 -21.68
C SER A 99 -10.60 30.17 -21.22
N LEU A 100 -11.74 30.64 -21.75
CA LEU A 100 -13.08 30.15 -21.46
C LEU A 100 -13.35 28.81 -22.16
N LEU A 101 -12.74 27.73 -21.68
CA LEU A 101 -13.11 26.35 -22.05
C LEU A 101 -12.64 25.30 -21.02
N ASN A 102 -12.85 25.58 -19.73
CA ASN A 102 -12.81 24.58 -18.66
C ASN A 102 -13.82 24.95 -17.57
N SER A 103 -14.82 24.11 -17.36
CA SER A 103 -15.69 24.22 -16.18
C SER A 103 -14.86 24.01 -14.92
N PRO A 104 -14.96 24.87 -13.89
CA PRO A 104 -14.19 24.68 -12.67
C PRO A 104 -14.55 23.33 -12.02
N PRO A 105 -13.57 22.54 -11.55
CA PRO A 105 -13.85 21.26 -10.92
C PRO A 105 -14.77 21.45 -9.71
N SER A 106 -15.76 20.57 -9.55
CA SER A 106 -16.70 20.66 -8.43
C SER A 106 -15.96 20.63 -7.09
N SER A 107 -16.47 21.35 -6.09
CA SER A 107 -15.74 21.47 -4.81
C SER A 107 -15.51 20.12 -4.11
N ALA A 108 -16.33 19.10 -4.41
CA ALA A 108 -16.14 17.72 -3.96
C ALA A 108 -14.94 17.05 -4.63
N ARG A 109 -14.76 17.23 -5.95
CA ARG A 109 -13.60 16.71 -6.68
C ARG A 109 -12.28 17.26 -6.13
N LEU A 110 -12.21 18.57 -5.86
CA LEU A 110 -11.01 19.18 -5.28
C LEU A 110 -10.71 18.65 -3.86
N ARG A 111 -11.74 18.32 -3.06
CA ARG A 111 -11.57 17.73 -1.73
C ARG A 111 -11.11 16.27 -1.78
N THR A 112 -11.62 15.45 -2.70
CA THR A 112 -11.12 14.07 -2.88
C THR A 112 -9.68 14.06 -3.41
N GLU A 113 -9.36 14.87 -4.41
CA GLU A 113 -7.99 14.97 -4.95
C GLU A 113 -6.98 15.44 -3.90
N ASN A 114 -7.32 16.45 -3.08
CA ASN A 114 -6.45 16.91 -1.98
C ASN A 114 -6.26 15.88 -0.86
N THR A 115 -7.32 15.13 -0.48
CA THR A 115 -7.20 14.10 0.58
C THR A 115 -6.46 12.85 0.09
N GLU A 116 -6.51 12.53 -1.20
CA GLU A 116 -5.66 11.50 -1.82
C GLU A 116 -4.18 11.89 -1.89
N LEU A 117 -3.87 13.17 -2.15
CA LEU A 117 -2.51 13.68 -2.13
C LEU A 117 -1.92 13.64 -0.71
N GLU A 118 -2.70 14.01 0.30
CA GLU A 118 -2.28 13.95 1.70
C GLU A 118 -2.05 12.50 2.18
N LEU A 119 -2.92 11.56 1.80
CA LEU A 119 -2.70 10.14 2.11
C LEU A 119 -1.38 9.63 1.49
N LYS A 120 -1.13 9.95 0.22
CA LYS A 120 0.13 9.60 -0.47
C LYS A 120 1.36 10.28 0.16
N ARG A 121 1.23 11.50 0.70
CA ARG A 121 2.31 12.17 1.44
C ARG A 121 2.65 11.37 2.70
N LEU A 122 1.64 11.01 3.50
CA LEU A 122 1.80 10.22 4.72
C LEU A 122 2.33 8.81 4.44
N GLU A 123 1.96 8.18 3.32
CA GLU A 123 2.50 6.88 2.88
C GLU A 123 4.01 6.96 2.54
N ASN A 124 4.44 8.01 1.83
CA ASN A 124 5.85 8.22 1.51
C ASN A 124 6.69 8.57 2.74
N GLU A 125 6.17 9.38 3.66
CA GLU A 125 6.86 9.72 4.92
C GLU A 125 6.97 8.51 5.86
N LEU A 126 5.93 7.67 5.97
CA LEU A 126 6.01 6.40 6.70
C LEU A 126 7.07 5.48 6.11
N LYS A 127 7.18 5.41 4.77
CA LYS A 127 8.22 4.61 4.11
C LYS A 127 9.63 5.12 4.43
N GLN A 128 9.87 6.43 4.31
CA GLN A 128 11.16 7.04 4.68
C GLN A 128 11.51 6.81 6.14
N LEU A 129 10.52 6.86 7.05
CA LEU A 129 10.70 6.56 8.46
C LEU A 129 11.14 5.11 8.69
N VAL A 130 10.55 4.14 7.98
CA VAL A 130 10.94 2.72 8.03
C VAL A 130 12.36 2.51 7.48
N ASP A 131 12.72 3.17 6.38
CA ASP A 131 14.08 3.12 5.82
C ASP A 131 15.12 3.66 6.82
N VAL A 132 14.84 4.79 7.48
CA VAL A 132 15.70 5.34 8.56
C VAL A 132 15.77 4.37 9.75
N GLN A 133 14.64 3.86 10.21
CA GLN A 133 14.55 2.93 11.35
C GLN A 133 15.38 1.66 11.10
N LEU A 134 15.37 1.12 9.88
CA LEU A 134 16.21 0.00 9.47
C LEU A 134 17.72 0.29 9.63
N THR A 135 18.19 1.49 9.28
CA THR A 135 19.61 1.85 9.49
C THR A 135 19.97 1.91 10.98
N VAL A 136 19.06 2.36 11.84
CA VAL A 136 19.25 2.42 13.30
C VAL A 136 19.23 1.00 13.90
N PHE A 137 18.37 0.10 13.41
CA PHE A 137 18.40 -1.32 13.77
C PHE A 137 19.72 -2.00 13.36
N GLN A 138 20.20 -1.77 12.14
CA GLN A 138 21.51 -2.30 11.70
C GLN A 138 22.65 -1.80 12.59
N LYS A 139 22.60 -0.54 13.04
CA LYS A 139 23.56 0.04 14.00
C LYS A 139 23.48 -0.62 15.38
N ARG A 140 22.27 -0.85 15.93
CA ARG A 140 22.04 -1.61 17.18
C ARG A 140 22.63 -3.00 17.09
N ASN A 141 22.21 -3.76 16.08
CA ASN A 141 22.51 -5.18 15.92
C ASN A 141 24.03 -5.39 15.71
N LYS A 142 24.69 -4.49 14.96
CA LYS A 142 26.15 -4.44 14.83
C LYS A 142 26.86 -4.21 16.17
N ILE A 143 26.37 -3.31 17.03
CA ILE A 143 27.00 -3.02 18.32
C ILE A 143 26.86 -4.22 19.28
N HIS A 144 25.70 -4.89 19.33
CA HIS A 144 25.57 -6.13 20.11
C HIS A 144 26.49 -7.24 19.57
N GLY A 145 26.59 -7.42 18.26
CA GLY A 145 27.54 -8.37 17.66
C GLY A 145 29.01 -8.05 17.96
N GLN A 146 29.38 -6.76 18.01
CA GLN A 146 30.71 -6.34 18.46
C GLN A 146 30.92 -6.59 19.96
N LEU A 147 29.91 -6.36 20.81
CA LEU A 147 29.98 -6.65 22.25
C LEU A 147 30.14 -8.16 22.52
N VAL A 148 29.46 -9.03 21.77
CA VAL A 148 29.61 -10.50 21.84
C VAL A 148 31.08 -10.92 21.69
N GLU A 149 31.76 -10.47 20.63
CA GLU A 149 33.17 -10.83 20.40
C GLU A 149 34.11 -10.14 21.41
N LEU A 150 33.81 -8.91 21.86
CA LEU A 150 34.60 -8.25 22.91
C LEU A 150 34.53 -9.03 24.23
N TRP A 151 33.35 -9.43 24.70
CA TRP A 151 33.18 -10.25 25.92
C TRP A 151 33.84 -11.62 25.81
N LYS A 152 33.80 -12.24 24.63
CA LYS A 152 34.51 -13.50 24.35
C LYS A 152 36.03 -13.33 24.43
N THR A 153 36.60 -12.25 23.87
CA THR A 153 38.03 -11.94 24.04
C THR A 153 38.41 -11.55 25.47
N MET A 154 37.47 -11.01 26.26
CA MET A 154 37.70 -10.68 27.66
C MET A 154 37.93 -11.95 28.48
N LYS A 155 37.05 -12.95 28.36
CA LYS A 155 37.18 -14.25 29.05
C LYS A 155 38.47 -15.00 28.69
N THR A 156 38.92 -14.94 27.43
CA THR A 156 40.20 -15.54 27.05
C THR A 156 41.38 -14.83 27.72
N LEU A 157 41.37 -13.49 27.75
CA LEU A 157 42.42 -12.72 28.43
C LEU A 157 42.38 -12.91 29.96
N GLU A 158 41.22 -13.00 30.59
CA GLU A 158 41.07 -13.32 32.02
C GLU A 158 41.64 -14.72 32.33
N THR A 159 41.43 -15.69 31.44
CA THR A 159 42.03 -17.03 31.53
C THR A 159 43.56 -16.97 31.35
N ASP A 160 44.06 -16.22 30.37
CA ASP A 160 45.50 -16.02 30.14
C ASP A 160 46.17 -15.29 31.31
N GLN A 161 45.47 -14.34 31.96
CA GLN A 161 45.94 -13.63 33.16
C GLN A 161 46.10 -14.60 34.34
N ALA A 162 45.08 -15.45 34.59
CA ALA A 162 45.13 -16.48 35.62
C ALA A 162 46.27 -17.49 35.36
N ASN A 163 46.44 -17.91 34.11
CA ASN A 163 47.54 -18.78 33.69
C ASN A 163 48.92 -18.12 33.87
N ALA A 164 49.08 -16.84 33.52
CA ALA A 164 50.35 -16.12 33.70
C ALA A 164 50.70 -15.98 35.19
N LEU A 165 49.72 -15.66 36.04
CA LEU A 165 49.89 -15.58 37.50
C LEU A 165 50.25 -16.95 38.12
N ALA A 166 49.62 -18.03 37.66
CA ALA A 166 49.91 -19.40 38.11
C ALA A 166 51.30 -19.90 37.70
N ASN A 167 51.89 -19.34 36.64
CA ASN A 167 53.25 -19.65 36.17
C ASN A 167 54.30 -18.62 36.64
N GLU A 168 53.95 -17.71 37.56
CA GLU A 168 54.80 -16.61 38.06
C GLU A 168 55.31 -15.63 36.96
N ASP A 169 54.72 -15.63 35.76
CA ASP A 169 55.04 -14.66 34.70
C ASP A 169 54.29 -13.33 34.92
N TYR A 170 54.78 -12.57 35.90
CA TYR A 170 54.23 -11.25 36.24
C TYR A 170 54.36 -10.22 35.11
N VAL A 171 55.25 -10.43 34.13
CA VAL A 171 55.45 -9.50 33.00
C VAL A 171 54.35 -9.70 31.96
N GLN A 172 54.04 -10.95 31.62
CA GLN A 172 52.88 -11.29 30.79
C GLN A 172 51.58 -10.97 31.52
N ALA A 173 51.48 -11.21 32.84
CA ALA A 173 50.29 -10.86 33.62
C ALA A 173 50.00 -9.35 33.61
N ASP A 174 51.00 -8.47 33.80
CA ASP A 174 50.82 -7.01 33.68
C ASP A 174 50.41 -6.59 32.26
N LYS A 175 51.01 -7.19 31.23
CA LYS A 175 50.62 -6.94 29.84
C LYS A 175 49.15 -7.30 29.59
N VAL A 176 48.74 -8.51 29.94
CA VAL A 176 47.36 -8.97 29.79
C VAL A 176 46.39 -8.11 30.61
N THR A 177 46.79 -7.66 31.80
CA THR A 177 46.02 -6.71 32.62
C THR A 177 45.76 -5.39 31.89
N ARG A 178 46.77 -4.85 31.18
CA ARG A 178 46.62 -3.64 30.36
C ARG A 178 45.74 -3.88 29.14
N ASP A 179 45.85 -5.03 28.49
CA ASP A 179 45.01 -5.42 27.35
C ASP A 179 43.51 -5.56 27.79
N ILE A 180 43.24 -6.16 28.96
CA ILE A 180 41.91 -6.24 29.60
C ILE A 180 41.36 -4.84 29.92
N GLN A 181 42.18 -3.91 30.40
CA GLN A 181 41.75 -2.54 30.69
C GLN A 181 41.36 -1.77 29.42
N GLU A 182 42.13 -1.89 28.33
CA GLU A 182 41.77 -1.30 27.04
C GLU A 182 40.46 -1.90 26.51
N LEU A 183 40.29 -3.22 26.63
CA LEU A 183 39.09 -3.94 26.21
C LEU A 183 37.84 -3.49 27.00
N ASN A 184 37.95 -3.36 28.32
CA ASN A 184 36.89 -2.83 29.18
C ASN A 184 36.50 -1.40 28.79
N SER A 185 37.46 -0.56 28.40
CA SER A 185 37.17 0.81 27.93
C SER A 185 36.33 0.81 26.63
N LYS A 186 36.57 -0.14 25.72
CA LYS A 186 35.80 -0.33 24.48
C LYS A 186 34.40 -0.84 24.79
N ILE A 187 34.27 -1.87 25.64
CA ILE A 187 32.98 -2.41 26.10
C ILE A 187 32.13 -1.30 26.73
N LYS A 188 32.69 -0.55 27.70
CA LYS A 188 32.02 0.58 28.35
C LYS A 188 31.58 1.66 27.36
N THR A 189 32.39 1.92 26.33
CA THR A 189 32.03 2.87 25.25
C THR A 189 30.83 2.39 24.44
N PHE A 190 30.80 1.12 24.02
CA PHE A 190 29.67 0.56 23.28
C PHE A 190 28.39 0.47 24.12
N CYS A 191 28.48 0.01 25.37
CA CYS A 191 27.36 -0.02 26.31
C CYS A 191 26.79 1.39 26.57
N GLY A 192 27.64 2.44 26.62
CA GLY A 192 27.19 3.83 26.76
C GLY A 192 26.49 4.41 25.52
N VAL A 193 26.62 3.78 24.34
CA VAL A 193 25.97 4.22 23.09
C VAL A 193 24.60 3.53 22.87
N LEU A 194 24.43 2.30 23.36
CA LEU A 194 23.19 1.53 23.17
C LEU A 194 21.91 2.23 23.68
N PRO A 195 21.86 2.85 24.88
CA PRO A 195 20.65 3.54 25.36
C PRO A 195 20.19 4.68 24.45
N GLY A 196 21.12 5.43 23.86
CA GLY A 196 20.79 6.50 22.90
C GLY A 196 20.22 5.96 21.58
N ILE A 197 20.64 4.76 21.16
CA ILE A 197 20.10 4.08 19.98
C ILE A 197 18.70 3.55 20.26
N GLU A 198 18.44 2.92 21.42
CA GLU A 198 17.08 2.47 21.77
C GLU A 198 16.12 3.64 22.06
N GLN A 199 16.61 4.77 22.59
CA GLN A 199 15.81 6.00 22.64
C GLN A 199 15.42 6.46 21.22
N THR A 200 16.38 6.52 20.29
CA THR A 200 16.10 6.90 18.89
C THR A 200 15.10 5.93 18.24
N LEU A 201 15.24 4.62 18.48
CA LEU A 201 14.28 3.63 18.01
C LEU A 201 12.89 3.82 18.62
N ASN A 202 12.78 4.11 19.93
CA ASN A 202 11.49 4.45 20.56
C ASN A 202 10.84 5.69 19.94
N GLU A 203 11.60 6.77 19.71
CA GLU A 203 11.11 7.98 19.05
C GLU A 203 10.64 7.70 17.61
N LEU A 204 11.31 6.80 16.88
CA LEU A 204 10.91 6.37 15.53
C LEU A 204 9.67 5.46 15.57
N ARG A 205 9.59 4.48 16.48
CA ARG A 205 8.41 3.61 16.69
C ARG A 205 7.18 4.46 17.04
N GLU A 206 7.31 5.47 17.91
CA GLU A 206 6.21 6.38 18.24
C GLU A 206 5.79 7.28 17.08
N LYS A 207 6.72 7.71 16.22
CA LYS A 207 6.37 8.40 14.95
C LYS A 207 5.61 7.46 14.01
N GLN A 208 6.02 6.19 13.91
CA GLN A 208 5.40 5.18 13.05
C GLN A 208 3.92 4.95 13.43
N ALA A 209 3.63 4.81 14.73
CA ALA A 209 2.26 4.73 15.25
C ALA A 209 1.42 5.98 14.93
N LYS A 210 2.02 7.18 15.07
CA LYS A 210 1.35 8.45 14.73
C LYS A 210 1.02 8.54 13.23
N TYR A 211 1.95 8.20 12.35
CA TYR A 211 1.72 8.15 10.90
C TYR A 211 0.61 7.17 10.51
N LEU A 212 0.60 5.95 11.05
CA LEU A 212 -0.46 4.97 10.81
C LEU A 212 -1.85 5.46 11.28
N LYS A 213 -1.92 6.16 12.42
CA LYS A 213 -3.16 6.83 12.87
C LYS A 213 -3.62 7.92 11.90
N SER A 214 -2.72 8.81 11.47
CA SER A 214 -3.05 9.86 10.50
C SER A 214 -3.46 9.30 9.13
N GLN A 215 -2.84 8.21 8.67
CA GLN A 215 -3.25 7.50 7.45
C GLN A 215 -4.66 6.90 7.60
N ALA A 216 -4.98 6.27 8.74
CA ALA A 216 -6.31 5.74 9.02
C ALA A 216 -7.39 6.85 9.06
N GLU A 217 -7.08 7.99 9.67
CA GLU A 217 -8.00 9.14 9.78
C GLU A 217 -8.20 9.87 8.44
N THR A 218 -7.13 10.04 7.66
CA THR A 218 -7.18 10.59 6.29
C THR A 218 -7.94 9.64 5.36
N SER A 219 -7.67 8.33 5.42
CA SER A 219 -8.42 7.32 4.66
C SER A 219 -9.91 7.32 5.00
N LYS A 220 -10.27 7.41 6.29
CA LYS A 220 -11.66 7.53 6.75
C LYS A 220 -12.32 8.87 6.36
N THR A 221 -11.54 9.90 6.07
CA THR A 221 -12.03 11.19 5.57
C THR A 221 -12.26 11.13 4.06
N LEU A 222 -11.32 10.53 3.32
CA LEU A 222 -11.48 10.20 1.90
C LEU A 222 -12.67 9.26 1.67
N GLU A 223 -12.90 8.25 2.52
CA GLU A 223 -14.08 7.38 2.46
C GLU A 223 -15.39 8.20 2.51
N LYS A 224 -15.47 9.21 3.38
CA LYS A 224 -16.67 10.07 3.50
C LYS A 224 -16.90 10.91 2.24
N GLU A 225 -15.86 11.56 1.71
CA GLU A 225 -16.00 12.37 0.49
C GLU A 225 -16.28 11.50 -0.74
N LEU A 226 -15.72 10.29 -0.83
CA LEU A 226 -16.06 9.31 -1.88
C LEU A 226 -17.51 8.81 -1.75
N VAL A 227 -17.98 8.47 -0.54
CA VAL A 227 -19.38 8.09 -0.28
C VAL A 227 -20.33 9.25 -0.58
N LYS A 228 -19.93 10.49 -0.30
CA LYS A 228 -20.69 11.68 -0.69
C LYS A 228 -20.75 11.81 -2.22
N LYS A 229 -19.61 11.74 -2.91
CA LYS A 229 -19.56 11.77 -4.38
C LYS A 229 -20.44 10.68 -4.98
N LYS A 230 -20.38 9.45 -4.44
CA LYS A 230 -21.22 8.34 -4.93
C LYS A 230 -22.71 8.68 -4.88
N ARG A 231 -23.20 9.35 -3.82
CA ARG A 231 -24.61 9.81 -3.77
C ARG A 231 -24.92 10.88 -4.81
N GLU A 232 -24.01 11.82 -5.03
CA GLU A 232 -24.15 12.87 -6.05
C GLU A 232 -24.25 12.26 -7.47
N GLU A 233 -23.50 11.18 -7.75
CA GLU A 233 -23.63 10.40 -9.00
C GLU A 233 -24.89 9.49 -9.00
N GLU A 234 -25.27 8.86 -7.87
CA GLU A 234 -26.50 8.05 -7.75
C GLU A 234 -27.76 8.89 -8.02
N ASP A 235 -27.82 10.12 -7.51
CA ASP A 235 -28.91 11.07 -7.75
C ASP A 235 -28.91 11.59 -9.20
N SER A 236 -27.74 11.81 -9.80
CA SER A 236 -27.61 12.14 -11.22
C SER A 236 -28.09 11.00 -12.13
N CYS A 237 -27.78 9.75 -11.78
CA CYS A 237 -28.23 8.56 -12.50
C CYS A 237 -29.76 8.35 -12.40
N LYS A 238 -30.36 8.65 -11.24
CA LYS A 238 -31.83 8.71 -11.07
C LYS A 238 -32.45 9.79 -11.96
N GLN A 239 -31.84 10.97 -12.03
CA GLN A 239 -32.34 12.06 -12.89
C GLN A 239 -32.34 11.66 -14.37
N TYR A 240 -31.27 11.03 -14.88
CA TYR A 240 -31.24 10.53 -16.26
C TYR A 240 -32.35 9.50 -16.54
N ALA A 241 -32.65 8.60 -15.61
CA ALA A 241 -33.73 7.62 -15.76
C ALA A 241 -35.13 8.31 -15.79
N VAL A 242 -35.34 9.31 -14.95
CA VAL A 242 -36.58 10.11 -14.93
C VAL A 242 -36.73 10.94 -16.21
N ASP A 243 -35.67 11.60 -16.67
CA ASP A 243 -35.69 12.40 -17.89
C ASP A 243 -35.92 11.53 -19.14
N MET A 244 -35.30 10.35 -19.20
CA MET A 244 -35.49 9.38 -20.29
C MET A 244 -36.94 8.89 -20.38
N GLU A 245 -37.57 8.53 -19.25
CA GLU A 245 -38.96 8.04 -19.23
C GLU A 245 -39.96 9.19 -19.43
N ASN A 246 -39.69 10.41 -18.92
CA ASN A 246 -40.49 11.60 -19.23
C ASN A 246 -40.46 11.92 -20.74
N LEU A 247 -39.26 11.96 -21.33
CA LEU A 247 -39.05 12.18 -22.76
C LEU A 247 -39.81 11.17 -23.60
N ARG A 248 -39.62 9.88 -23.28
CA ARG A 248 -40.30 8.76 -23.92
C ARG A 248 -41.81 8.93 -23.88
N ASN A 249 -42.40 9.22 -22.72
CA ASN A 249 -43.85 9.35 -22.58
C ASN A 249 -44.43 10.55 -23.33
N ILE A 250 -43.74 11.70 -23.36
CA ILE A 250 -44.21 12.89 -24.08
C ILE A 250 -44.16 12.66 -25.59
N GLU A 251 -43.02 12.25 -26.14
CA GLU A 251 -42.83 12.15 -27.58
C GLU A 251 -43.52 10.91 -28.16
N THR A 252 -43.54 9.77 -27.45
CA THR A 252 -44.33 8.59 -27.86
C THR A 252 -45.83 8.89 -27.86
N LYS A 253 -46.33 9.76 -26.96
CA LYS A 253 -47.73 10.20 -27.01
C LYS A 253 -48.01 11.02 -28.27
N GLN A 254 -47.17 12.02 -28.57
CA GLN A 254 -47.31 12.86 -29.78
C GLN A 254 -47.27 12.02 -31.07
N ILE A 255 -46.32 11.09 -31.16
CA ILE A 255 -46.22 10.12 -32.27
C ILE A 255 -47.49 9.29 -32.41
N ASN A 256 -48.04 8.76 -31.31
CA ASN A 256 -49.30 8.00 -31.35
C ASN A 256 -50.55 8.85 -31.64
N GLU A 257 -50.52 10.16 -31.40
CA GLU A 257 -51.59 11.08 -31.78
C GLU A 257 -51.52 11.39 -33.28
N MET A 258 -50.32 11.67 -33.83
CA MET A 258 -50.12 11.83 -35.28
C MET A 258 -50.44 10.55 -36.08
N ARG A 259 -50.04 9.37 -35.58
CA ARG A 259 -50.36 8.07 -36.21
C ARG A 259 -51.86 7.86 -36.35
N LYS A 260 -52.66 8.16 -35.31
CA LYS A 260 -54.13 8.03 -35.36
C LYS A 260 -54.78 8.98 -36.35
N GLU A 261 -54.23 10.18 -36.54
CA GLU A 261 -54.72 11.13 -37.54
C GLU A 261 -54.42 10.61 -38.96
N ILE A 262 -53.22 10.06 -39.20
CA ILE A 262 -52.88 9.36 -40.44
C ILE A 262 -53.77 8.12 -40.68
N ASP A 263 -54.03 7.29 -39.67
CA ASP A 263 -54.88 6.10 -39.79
C ASP A 263 -56.33 6.48 -40.20
N LYS A 264 -56.84 7.61 -39.66
CA LYS A 264 -58.14 8.16 -40.03
C LYS A 264 -58.15 8.68 -41.47
N GLU A 265 -57.17 9.50 -41.85
CA GLU A 265 -57.06 10.01 -43.22
C GLU A 265 -56.86 8.88 -44.25
N ASN A 266 -56.06 7.85 -43.93
CA ASN A 266 -55.91 6.66 -44.75
C ASN A 266 -57.24 5.90 -44.91
N SER A 267 -58.00 5.75 -43.82
CA SER A 267 -59.33 5.11 -43.88
C SER A 267 -60.28 5.86 -44.79
N GLU A 268 -60.24 7.20 -44.77
CA GLU A 268 -61.03 8.07 -45.65
C GLU A 268 -60.57 7.98 -47.13
N ILE A 269 -59.26 7.89 -47.41
CA ILE A 269 -58.75 7.66 -48.78
C ILE A 269 -59.09 6.26 -49.29
N VAL A 270 -58.94 5.21 -48.49
CA VAL A 270 -59.27 3.82 -48.87
C VAL A 270 -60.77 3.70 -49.20
N PHE A 271 -61.63 4.33 -48.39
CA PHE A 271 -63.07 4.41 -48.67
C PHE A 271 -63.39 5.20 -49.94
N GLY A 272 -62.71 6.34 -50.17
CA GLY A 272 -62.84 7.11 -51.41
C GLY A 272 -62.38 6.34 -52.66
N LEU A 273 -61.29 5.59 -52.57
CA LEU A 273 -60.81 4.71 -53.64
C LEU A 273 -61.78 3.56 -53.94
N ASP A 274 -62.42 2.96 -52.93
CA ASP A 274 -63.41 1.90 -53.14
C ASP A 274 -64.65 2.44 -53.89
N ILE A 275 -65.17 3.60 -53.47
CA ILE A 275 -66.25 4.31 -54.17
C ILE A 275 -65.87 4.66 -55.62
N TRP A 276 -64.68 5.21 -55.84
CA TRP A 276 -64.19 5.60 -57.17
C TRP A 276 -63.99 4.40 -58.10
N ASN A 277 -63.39 3.32 -57.62
CA ASN A 277 -63.24 2.08 -58.39
C ASN A 277 -64.61 1.50 -58.79
N LYS A 278 -65.60 1.57 -57.88
CA LYS A 278 -66.96 1.16 -58.18
C LYS A 278 -67.63 2.09 -59.21
N GLY A 279 -67.50 3.41 -59.06
CA GLY A 279 -68.03 4.37 -60.04
C GLY A 279 -67.50 4.14 -61.46
N ILE A 280 -66.23 3.78 -61.59
CA ILE A 280 -65.62 3.38 -62.87
C ILE A 280 -66.15 2.02 -63.36
N ALA A 281 -66.36 1.04 -62.50
CA ALA A 281 -66.99 -0.22 -62.89
C ALA A 281 -68.42 0.00 -63.43
N ASP A 282 -69.25 0.71 -62.65
CA ASP A 282 -70.64 1.06 -62.97
C ASP A 282 -70.73 1.96 -64.24
N MET A 283 -69.71 2.76 -64.55
CA MET A 283 -69.60 3.52 -65.81
C MET A 283 -69.25 2.63 -67.00
N ASN A 284 -68.24 1.77 -66.87
CA ASN A 284 -67.85 0.86 -67.96
C ASN A 284 -68.97 -0.16 -68.30
N GLU A 285 -69.71 -0.64 -67.29
CA GLU A 285 -70.86 -1.53 -67.50
C GLU A 285 -72.00 -0.81 -68.26
N ARG A 286 -72.31 0.44 -67.90
CA ARG A 286 -73.27 1.28 -68.65
C ARG A 286 -72.86 1.48 -70.12
N ILE A 287 -71.57 1.72 -70.38
CA ILE A 287 -71.05 1.88 -71.76
C ILE A 287 -71.16 0.57 -72.55
N GLU A 288 -70.72 -0.56 -71.98
CA GLU A 288 -70.78 -1.85 -72.68
C GLU A 288 -72.20 -2.43 -72.79
N GLU A 289 -73.18 -1.93 -72.03
CA GLU A 289 -74.61 -2.17 -72.26
C GLU A 289 -75.18 -1.28 -73.36
N ARG A 290 -74.87 0.03 -73.34
CA ARG A 290 -75.38 1.03 -74.31
C ARG A 290 -74.83 0.90 -75.73
N VAL A 291 -73.79 0.07 -75.93
CA VAL A 291 -73.15 -0.18 -77.24
C VAL A 291 -73.27 -1.66 -77.66
N ARG A 292 -74.09 -2.45 -76.93
CA ARG A 292 -74.14 -3.91 -77.07
C ARG A 292 -74.82 -4.35 -78.35
N ASP A 293 -75.97 -3.76 -78.68
CA ASP A 293 -76.80 -4.19 -79.80
C ASP A 293 -76.22 -3.68 -81.13
N GLU A 294 -75.59 -2.51 -81.13
CA GLU A 294 -74.87 -1.90 -82.25
C GLU A 294 -73.63 -2.74 -82.63
N LYS A 295 -72.88 -3.24 -81.63
CA LYS A 295 -71.78 -4.20 -81.84
C LYS A 295 -72.28 -5.49 -82.49
N LEU A 296 -73.41 -6.03 -82.03
CA LEU A 296 -74.00 -7.26 -82.56
C LEU A 296 -74.58 -7.08 -83.98
N GLU A 297 -75.24 -5.96 -84.26
CA GLU A 297 -75.75 -5.64 -85.60
C GLU A 297 -74.62 -5.51 -86.62
N ARG A 298 -73.57 -4.76 -86.27
CA ARG A 298 -72.33 -4.61 -87.06
C ARG A 298 -71.69 -5.96 -87.40
N GLU A 299 -71.64 -6.90 -86.45
CA GLU A 299 -71.13 -8.25 -86.71
C GLU A 299 -72.08 -9.09 -87.60
N SER A 300 -73.40 -8.88 -87.48
CA SER A 300 -74.40 -9.51 -88.38
C SER A 300 -74.26 -9.03 -89.83
N LEU A 301 -73.99 -7.74 -90.03
CA LEU A 301 -73.85 -7.10 -91.34
C LEU A 301 -72.56 -7.55 -92.05
N LEU A 302 -71.46 -7.70 -91.30
CA LEU A 302 -70.21 -8.28 -91.82
C LEU A 302 -70.42 -9.70 -92.39
N LYS A 303 -71.15 -10.57 -91.68
CA LYS A 303 -71.45 -11.93 -92.13
C LYS A 303 -72.41 -11.96 -93.34
N LYS A 304 -73.37 -11.03 -93.41
CA LYS A 304 -74.24 -10.86 -94.60
C LYS A 304 -73.44 -10.47 -95.85
N ARG A 305 -72.49 -9.52 -95.72
CA ARG A 305 -71.60 -9.07 -96.82
C ARG A 305 -70.81 -10.23 -97.44
N GLU A 306 -70.22 -11.08 -96.60
CA GLU A 306 -69.36 -12.19 -97.02
C GLU A 306 -70.12 -13.28 -97.79
N ASN A 307 -71.34 -13.60 -97.37
CA ASN A 307 -72.23 -14.52 -98.08
C ASN A 307 -72.61 -14.00 -99.48
N VAL A 308 -72.82 -12.69 -99.63
CA VAL A 308 -73.14 -12.05 -100.93
C VAL A 308 -71.93 -12.06 -101.88
N GLN A 309 -70.70 -11.87 -101.39
CA GLN A 309 -69.49 -11.92 -102.22
C GLN A 309 -69.30 -13.27 -102.93
N THR A 310 -69.80 -14.38 -102.37
CA THR A 310 -69.73 -15.70 -103.01
C THR A 310 -70.67 -15.81 -104.23
N GLN A 311 -71.82 -15.13 -104.21
CA GLN A 311 -72.82 -15.16 -105.29
C GLN A 311 -72.52 -14.14 -106.41
N ILE A 312 -71.68 -13.14 -106.13
CA ILE A 312 -71.31 -12.07 -107.08
C ILE A 312 -70.57 -12.60 -108.32
N ALA A 313 -69.87 -13.73 -108.23
CA ALA A 313 -69.15 -14.33 -109.37
C ALA A 313 -70.09 -14.71 -110.54
N GLU A 314 -71.32 -15.13 -110.25
CA GLU A 314 -72.30 -15.55 -111.26
C GLU A 314 -73.17 -14.38 -111.78
N LEU A 315 -73.22 -13.26 -111.05
CA LEU A 315 -74.11 -12.13 -111.31
C LEU A 315 -73.41 -10.90 -111.93
N LEU A 316 -72.16 -11.04 -112.39
CA LEU A 316 -71.43 -9.99 -113.12
C LEU A 316 -72.17 -9.47 -114.37
N GLN A 317 -73.11 -10.23 -114.93
CA GLN A 317 -73.95 -9.81 -116.06
C GLN A 317 -75.17 -8.94 -115.65
N ARG A 318 -75.37 -8.69 -114.35
CA ARG A 318 -76.52 -7.94 -113.79
C ARG A 318 -76.08 -6.68 -113.00
N LEU A 319 -74.80 -6.31 -113.14
CA LEU A 319 -74.05 -5.41 -112.28
C LEU A 319 -74.62 -3.98 -112.14
N GLU A 320 -75.16 -3.40 -113.22
CA GLU A 320 -75.48 -1.96 -113.28
C GLU A 320 -76.71 -1.53 -112.47
N LYS A 321 -77.46 -2.46 -111.87
CA LYS A 321 -78.61 -2.15 -111.00
C LYS A 321 -78.35 -2.29 -109.50
N LEU A 322 -77.17 -2.75 -109.09
CA LEU A 322 -76.85 -3.01 -107.67
C LEU A 322 -75.82 -2.05 -107.07
N ARG A 323 -75.11 -1.26 -107.88
CA ARG A 323 -74.20 -0.18 -107.41
C ARG A 323 -74.87 0.83 -106.49
N THR A 324 -76.17 1.09 -106.68
CA THR A 324 -76.95 2.00 -105.82
C THR A 324 -77.28 1.42 -104.44
N GLU A 325 -77.15 0.10 -104.25
CA GLU A 325 -77.36 -0.57 -102.96
C GLU A 325 -76.03 -0.68 -102.17
N GLU A 326 -74.89 -0.80 -102.86
CA GLU A 326 -73.54 -0.77 -102.26
C GLU A 326 -73.30 0.52 -101.46
N GLU A 327 -73.53 1.69 -102.06
CA GLU A 327 -73.41 2.98 -101.36
C GLU A 327 -74.37 3.12 -100.15
N SER A 328 -75.51 2.42 -100.16
CA SER A 328 -76.48 2.44 -99.06
C SER A 328 -75.92 1.77 -97.81
N TYR A 329 -75.30 0.60 -97.98
CA TYR A 329 -74.70 -0.13 -96.86
C TYR A 329 -73.43 0.53 -96.33
N THR A 330 -72.61 1.16 -97.18
CA THR A 330 -71.47 1.95 -96.70
C THR A 330 -71.92 3.12 -95.82
N ARG A 331 -72.99 3.84 -96.22
CA ARG A 331 -73.56 4.94 -95.41
C ARG A 331 -74.11 4.46 -94.07
N GLN A 332 -74.82 3.33 -94.05
CA GLN A 332 -75.35 2.72 -92.81
C GLN A 332 -74.24 2.35 -91.81
N ILE A 333 -73.11 1.82 -92.27
CA ILE A 333 -71.97 1.51 -91.40
C ILE A 333 -71.40 2.79 -90.78
N THR A 334 -71.18 3.85 -91.57
CA THR A 334 -70.68 5.13 -91.03
C THR A 334 -71.67 5.80 -90.07
N ASP A 335 -72.98 5.61 -90.26
CA ASP A 335 -74.00 6.16 -89.36
C ASP A 335 -73.99 5.44 -88.00
N ILE A 336 -73.81 4.11 -87.98
CA ILE A 336 -73.64 3.32 -86.75
C ILE A 336 -72.32 3.63 -86.06
N ASP A 337 -71.19 3.72 -86.79
CA ASP A 337 -69.90 4.08 -86.19
C ASP A 337 -69.96 5.50 -85.54
N LEU A 338 -70.69 6.45 -86.15
CA LEU A 338 -70.96 7.77 -85.57
C LEU A 338 -71.89 7.73 -84.34
N GLN A 339 -72.87 6.81 -84.31
CA GLN A 339 -73.72 6.60 -83.12
C GLN A 339 -72.90 6.03 -81.94
N ILE A 340 -71.99 5.08 -82.20
CA ILE A 340 -71.06 4.55 -81.18
C ILE A 340 -70.14 5.66 -80.66
N GLU A 341 -69.62 6.52 -81.54
CA GLU A 341 -68.82 7.69 -81.14
C GLU A 341 -69.66 8.70 -80.34
N SER A 342 -70.91 8.96 -80.72
CA SER A 342 -71.84 9.81 -79.95
C SER A 342 -72.09 9.26 -78.55
N ILE A 343 -72.43 7.98 -78.41
CA ILE A 343 -72.68 7.32 -77.12
C ILE A 343 -71.40 7.32 -76.27
N THR A 344 -70.23 7.12 -76.87
CA THR A 344 -68.95 7.23 -76.13
C THR A 344 -68.71 8.66 -75.62
N ASN A 345 -69.09 9.67 -76.41
CA ASN A 345 -68.92 11.07 -76.03
C ASN A 345 -69.91 11.55 -74.96
N GLU A 346 -71.09 10.93 -74.81
CA GLU A 346 -72.03 11.20 -73.70
C GLU A 346 -71.38 11.01 -72.31
N PHE A 347 -70.38 10.12 -72.19
CA PHE A 347 -69.70 9.82 -70.92
C PHE A 347 -68.39 10.60 -70.70
N ASN A 348 -68.00 11.53 -71.60
CA ASN A 348 -66.76 12.29 -71.42
C ASN A 348 -66.78 13.19 -70.17
N GLU A 349 -67.93 13.77 -69.80
CA GLU A 349 -68.03 14.60 -68.58
C GLU A 349 -67.86 13.75 -67.30
N GLU A 350 -68.49 12.57 -67.24
CA GLU A 350 -68.28 11.61 -66.13
C GLU A 350 -66.82 11.13 -66.08
N ARG A 351 -66.17 10.94 -67.23
CA ARG A 351 -64.77 10.54 -67.34
C ARG A 351 -63.81 11.63 -66.85
N ASP A 352 -64.07 12.88 -67.20
CA ASP A 352 -63.26 14.03 -66.75
C ASP A 352 -63.49 14.36 -65.27
N GLU A 353 -64.67 14.08 -64.72
CA GLU A 353 -64.90 14.11 -63.26
C GLU A 353 -64.16 12.97 -62.56
N ASN A 354 -64.30 11.72 -63.01
CA ASN A 354 -63.55 10.58 -62.50
C ASN A 354 -62.02 10.81 -62.54
N SER A 355 -61.50 11.49 -63.58
CA SER A 355 -60.09 11.85 -63.64
C SER A 355 -59.70 12.96 -62.66
N ARG A 356 -60.60 13.88 -62.32
CA ARG A 356 -60.36 14.93 -61.30
C ARG A 356 -60.42 14.36 -59.89
N GLU A 357 -61.40 13.50 -59.59
CA GLU A 357 -61.46 12.76 -58.33
C GLU A 357 -60.22 11.89 -58.11
N LYS A 358 -59.77 11.18 -59.15
CA LYS A 358 -58.53 10.39 -59.08
C LYS A 358 -57.32 11.26 -58.73
N ASN A 359 -57.14 12.38 -59.42
CA ASN A 359 -56.02 13.29 -59.19
C ASN A 359 -56.04 13.88 -57.76
N GLU A 360 -57.22 14.11 -57.19
CA GLU A 360 -57.38 14.56 -55.80
C GLU A 360 -57.07 13.42 -54.79
N LEU A 361 -57.47 12.18 -55.07
CA LEU A 361 -57.12 11.01 -54.25
C LEU A 361 -55.61 10.72 -54.29
N ASP A 362 -54.98 10.76 -55.47
CA ASP A 362 -53.52 10.61 -55.63
C ASP A 362 -52.77 11.76 -54.92
N ARG A 363 -53.28 13.01 -54.98
CA ARG A 363 -52.74 14.16 -54.23
C ARG A 363 -52.80 13.95 -52.72
N ARG A 364 -53.96 13.57 -52.17
CA ARG A 364 -54.11 13.30 -50.72
C ARG A 364 -53.26 12.13 -50.26
N LYS A 365 -53.12 11.09 -51.09
CA LYS A 365 -52.23 9.97 -50.81
C LYS A 365 -50.78 10.41 -50.69
N GLN A 366 -50.31 11.29 -51.59
CA GLN A 366 -48.98 11.89 -51.51
C GLN A 366 -48.81 12.78 -50.26
N GLU A 367 -49.88 13.46 -49.80
CA GLU A 367 -49.86 14.20 -48.53
C GLU A 367 -49.70 13.25 -47.33
N ILE A 368 -50.39 12.10 -47.31
CA ILE A 368 -50.19 11.07 -46.27
C ILE A 368 -48.79 10.45 -46.35
N ASP A 369 -48.29 10.08 -47.53
CA ASP A 369 -46.94 9.51 -47.69
C ASP A 369 -45.86 10.46 -47.12
N ASN A 370 -46.05 11.77 -47.23
CA ASN A 370 -45.18 12.78 -46.63
C ASN A 370 -45.38 12.92 -45.11
N LYS A 371 -46.62 12.87 -44.60
CA LYS A 371 -46.89 12.85 -43.15
C LYS A 371 -46.30 11.60 -42.48
N THR A 372 -46.43 10.43 -43.10
CA THR A 372 -45.87 9.16 -42.60
C THR A 372 -44.36 9.25 -42.49
N ARG A 373 -43.66 9.76 -43.53
CA ARG A 373 -42.21 9.97 -43.49
C ARG A 373 -41.79 10.94 -42.37
N TYR A 374 -42.56 12.00 -42.13
CA TYR A 374 -42.32 12.91 -41.02
C TYR A 374 -42.45 12.20 -39.66
N ILE A 375 -43.42 11.29 -39.48
CA ILE A 375 -43.50 10.45 -38.28
C ILE A 375 -42.25 9.57 -38.15
N GLU A 376 -41.83 8.87 -39.22
CA GLU A 376 -40.61 8.03 -39.23
C GLU A 376 -39.34 8.82 -38.86
N GLU A 377 -39.22 10.06 -39.34
CA GLU A 377 -38.14 10.99 -38.98
C GLU A 377 -38.20 11.39 -37.48
N THR A 378 -39.38 11.72 -36.94
CA THR A 378 -39.53 12.04 -35.50
C THR A 378 -39.30 10.82 -34.59
N GLU A 379 -39.72 9.62 -35.00
CA GLU A 379 -39.44 8.37 -34.28
C GLU A 379 -37.93 8.05 -34.27
N THR A 380 -37.26 8.25 -35.40
CA THR A 380 -35.80 8.08 -35.52
C THR A 380 -35.06 9.07 -34.60
N TYR A 381 -35.50 10.32 -34.53
CA TYR A 381 -34.93 11.35 -33.65
C TYR A 381 -35.16 11.05 -32.16
N LEU A 382 -36.37 10.62 -31.77
CA LEU A 382 -36.65 10.14 -30.42
C LEU A 382 -35.74 8.96 -30.06
N HIS A 383 -35.60 7.97 -30.94
CA HIS A 383 -34.74 6.81 -30.71
C HIS A 383 -33.27 7.20 -30.49
N GLN A 384 -32.73 8.11 -31.31
CA GLN A 384 -31.37 8.64 -31.13
C GLN A 384 -31.18 9.35 -29.78
N ARG A 385 -32.17 10.11 -29.31
CA ARG A 385 -32.11 10.78 -28.00
C ARG A 385 -32.23 9.81 -26.84
N LEU A 386 -33.14 8.84 -26.90
CA LEU A 386 -33.23 7.78 -25.89
C LEU A 386 -31.93 6.97 -25.80
N GLU A 387 -31.29 6.68 -26.93
CA GLU A 387 -30.00 6.00 -26.98
C GLU A 387 -28.84 6.84 -26.40
N HIS A 388 -28.88 8.17 -26.53
CA HIS A 388 -27.95 9.08 -25.85
C HIS A 388 -28.14 9.03 -24.32
N TYR A 389 -29.38 9.14 -23.83
CA TYR A 389 -29.67 9.02 -22.39
C TYR A 389 -29.26 7.65 -21.83
N ARG A 390 -29.53 6.55 -22.58
CA ARG A 390 -29.14 5.18 -22.22
C ARG A 390 -27.62 5.07 -22.02
N LYS A 391 -26.83 5.58 -22.97
CA LYS A 391 -25.35 5.60 -22.87
C LYS A 391 -24.83 6.47 -21.72
N GLY A 392 -25.49 7.59 -21.44
CA GLY A 392 -25.19 8.43 -20.27
C GLY A 392 -25.41 7.67 -18.95
N GLN A 393 -26.51 6.92 -18.86
CA GLN A 393 -26.84 6.07 -17.72
C GLN A 393 -25.82 4.92 -17.55
N GLU A 394 -25.47 4.21 -18.64
CA GLU A 394 -24.43 3.16 -18.64
C GLU A 394 -23.09 3.72 -18.12
N THR A 395 -22.64 4.85 -18.66
CA THR A 395 -21.38 5.51 -18.28
C THR A 395 -21.40 5.99 -16.81
N SER A 396 -22.56 6.36 -16.28
CA SER A 396 -22.72 6.73 -14.87
C SER A 396 -22.72 5.49 -13.95
N GLN A 397 -23.32 4.38 -14.39
CA GLN A 397 -23.35 3.11 -13.66
C GLN A 397 -21.94 2.51 -13.52
N GLU A 398 -21.13 2.50 -14.58
CA GLU A 398 -19.73 2.08 -14.52
C GLU A 398 -18.91 2.91 -13.51
N GLN A 399 -19.15 4.23 -13.46
CA GLN A 399 -18.51 5.11 -12.47
C GLN A 399 -18.98 4.84 -11.04
N LEU A 400 -20.24 4.50 -10.83
CA LEU A 400 -20.77 4.11 -9.51
C LEU A 400 -20.16 2.80 -9.00
N GLU A 401 -19.97 1.82 -9.88
CA GLU A 401 -19.31 0.55 -9.53
C GLU A 401 -17.82 0.75 -9.24
N SER A 402 -17.14 1.58 -10.04
CA SER A 402 -15.74 1.98 -9.77
C SER A 402 -15.61 2.73 -8.43
N LEU A 403 -16.54 3.63 -8.10
CA LEU A 403 -16.57 4.33 -6.82
C LEU A 403 -16.83 3.39 -5.64
N GLU A 404 -17.75 2.43 -5.75
CA GLU A 404 -18.03 1.46 -4.67
C GLU A 404 -16.82 0.55 -4.41
N GLN A 405 -16.17 0.05 -5.46
CA GLN A 405 -14.92 -0.71 -5.35
C GLN A 405 -13.83 0.12 -4.65
N ARG A 406 -13.71 1.41 -5.00
CA ARG A 406 -12.73 2.33 -4.40
C ARG A 406 -13.03 2.64 -2.93
N ILE A 407 -14.30 2.86 -2.58
CA ILE A 407 -14.77 3.04 -1.20
C ILE A 407 -14.45 1.81 -0.36
N SER A 408 -14.71 0.62 -0.89
CA SER A 408 -14.40 -0.66 -0.22
C SER A 408 -12.88 -0.81 0.03
N ALA A 409 -12.05 -0.52 -0.97
CA ALA A 409 -10.59 -0.55 -0.83
C ALA A 409 -10.06 0.44 0.22
N ILE A 410 -10.49 1.70 0.17
CA ILE A 410 -10.10 2.73 1.15
C ILE A 410 -10.58 2.39 2.57
N ARG A 411 -11.78 1.81 2.72
CA ARG A 411 -12.30 1.32 4.01
C ARG A 411 -11.43 0.19 4.59
N LEU A 412 -10.97 -0.74 3.76
CA LEU A 412 -10.07 -1.82 4.18
C LEU A 412 -8.69 -1.30 4.57
N MET A 413 -8.13 -0.34 3.81
CA MET A 413 -6.88 0.35 4.18
C MET A 413 -7.01 1.10 5.51
N ALA A 414 -8.08 1.91 5.67
CA ALA A 414 -8.36 2.65 6.90
C ALA A 414 -8.48 1.74 8.14
N LYS A 415 -9.06 0.54 7.96
CA LYS A 415 -9.12 -0.49 9.00
C LYS A 415 -7.72 -1.05 9.29
N SER A 416 -6.99 -1.47 8.28
CA SER A 416 -5.65 -2.06 8.40
C SER A 416 -4.66 -1.11 9.09
N TYR A 417 -4.55 0.14 8.63
CA TYR A 417 -3.70 1.16 9.26
C TYR A 417 -4.06 1.41 10.74
N ARG A 418 -5.35 1.32 11.10
CA ARG A 418 -5.81 1.48 12.48
C ARG A 418 -5.44 0.29 13.37
N GLU A 419 -5.61 -0.93 12.88
CA GLU A 419 -5.24 -2.15 13.59
C GLU A 419 -3.72 -2.24 13.76
N GLU A 420 -2.97 -1.90 12.70
CA GLU A 420 -1.52 -1.84 12.70
C GLU A 420 -0.97 -0.81 13.71
N ALA A 421 -1.56 0.39 13.78
CA ALA A 421 -1.18 1.39 14.77
C ALA A 421 -1.37 0.90 16.23
N ILE A 422 -2.44 0.16 16.50
CA ILE A 422 -2.74 -0.37 17.84
C ILE A 422 -1.73 -1.45 18.25
N GLU A 423 -1.35 -2.34 17.34
CA GLU A 423 -0.33 -3.36 17.62
C GLU A 423 1.09 -2.78 17.70
N VAL A 424 1.41 -1.72 16.94
CA VAL A 424 2.67 -0.97 17.11
C VAL A 424 2.72 -0.31 18.49
N GLU A 425 1.63 0.26 19.01
CA GLU A 425 1.60 0.83 20.37
C GLU A 425 1.74 -0.23 21.47
N LYS A 426 1.08 -1.38 21.33
CA LYS A 426 1.28 -2.54 22.23
C LYS A 426 2.71 -3.12 22.16
N LEU A 427 3.41 -2.94 21.05
CA LEU A 427 4.82 -3.31 20.90
C LEU A 427 5.73 -2.29 21.57
N ILE A 428 5.45 -0.99 21.44
CA ILE A 428 6.20 0.08 22.11
C ILE A 428 6.17 -0.11 23.63
N GLU A 429 5.00 -0.37 24.22
CA GLU A 429 4.88 -0.54 25.67
C GLU A 429 5.64 -1.79 26.15
N HIS A 430 5.46 -2.92 25.47
CA HIS A 430 6.20 -4.18 25.72
C HIS A 430 7.73 -3.99 25.67
N LEU A 431 8.22 -3.19 24.71
CA LEU A 431 9.65 -2.90 24.59
C LEU A 431 10.14 -1.91 25.66
N LYS A 432 9.29 -0.99 26.15
CA LYS A 432 9.57 -0.07 27.26
C LYS A 432 9.64 -0.80 28.60
N ASP A 433 8.66 -1.65 28.93
CA ASP A 433 8.63 -2.42 30.18
C ASP A 433 9.87 -3.33 30.29
N ARG A 434 10.18 -4.06 29.22
CA ARG A 434 11.41 -4.85 29.12
C ARG A 434 12.66 -3.97 29.25
N SER A 435 12.68 -2.79 28.62
CA SER A 435 13.80 -1.85 28.77
C SER A 435 13.94 -1.26 30.18
N GLN A 436 12.89 -1.28 31.00
CA GLN A 436 12.95 -0.89 32.41
C GLN A 436 13.50 -2.04 33.26
N ARG A 437 13.00 -3.27 33.10
CA ARG A 437 13.58 -4.50 33.70
C ARG A 437 15.09 -4.57 33.47
N ASP A 438 15.53 -4.35 32.23
CA ASP A 438 16.94 -4.29 31.86
C ASP A 438 17.76 -3.33 32.75
N ASN A 439 17.25 -2.10 32.96
CA ASN A 439 17.92 -1.07 33.74
C ASN A 439 17.94 -1.40 35.25
N ASP A 440 16.86 -1.99 35.76
CA ASP A 440 16.76 -2.40 37.16
C ASP A 440 17.76 -3.53 37.47
N CYS A 441 17.89 -4.52 36.59
CA CYS A 441 18.88 -5.60 36.69
C CYS A 441 20.34 -5.09 36.61
N GLU A 442 20.64 -4.18 35.67
CA GLU A 442 21.99 -3.56 35.59
C GLU A 442 22.30 -2.72 36.84
N LYS A 443 21.29 -2.07 37.42
CA LYS A 443 21.42 -1.29 38.67
C LYS A 443 21.68 -2.19 39.88
N GLU A 444 20.95 -3.29 40.03
CA GLU A 444 21.18 -4.24 41.13
C GLU A 444 22.62 -4.81 41.09
N ILE A 445 23.09 -5.20 39.91
CA ILE A 445 24.48 -5.65 39.69
C ILE A 445 25.49 -4.52 39.98
N PHE A 446 25.16 -3.26 39.73
CA PHE A 446 26.00 -2.11 40.06
C PHE A 446 26.06 -1.86 41.58
N ASP A 447 24.91 -1.86 42.26
CA ASP A 447 24.82 -1.61 43.70
C ASP A 447 25.53 -2.73 44.52
N ILE A 448 25.44 -3.99 44.09
CA ILE A 448 26.18 -5.11 44.69
C ILE A 448 27.70 -5.01 44.41
N ARG A 449 28.08 -4.60 43.19
CA ARG A 449 29.50 -4.37 42.83
C ARG A 449 30.13 -3.28 43.67
N LEU A 450 29.40 -2.19 43.95
CA LEU A 450 29.88 -1.10 44.77
C LEU A 450 30.22 -1.57 46.20
N GLN A 451 29.36 -2.39 46.82
CA GLN A 451 29.63 -2.98 48.14
C GLN A 451 30.87 -3.88 48.16
N MET A 452 31.12 -4.62 47.07
CA MET A 452 32.34 -5.44 46.89
C MET A 452 33.59 -4.55 46.75
N GLU A 453 33.53 -3.49 45.95
CA GLU A 453 34.65 -2.55 45.75
C GLU A 453 34.97 -1.75 47.03
N GLU A 454 33.96 -1.29 47.77
CA GLU A 454 34.13 -0.70 49.10
C GLU A 454 34.85 -1.67 50.06
N SER A 455 34.43 -2.95 50.09
CA SER A 455 35.05 -4.00 50.92
C SER A 455 36.52 -4.23 50.57
N ASP A 456 36.87 -4.22 49.27
CA ASP A 456 38.23 -4.37 48.78
C ASP A 456 39.12 -3.15 49.13
N THR A 457 38.60 -1.92 49.01
CA THR A 457 39.36 -0.72 49.43
C THR A 457 39.67 -0.73 50.93
N GLU A 458 38.76 -1.22 51.77
CA GLU A 458 38.99 -1.38 53.21
C GLU A 458 40.02 -2.47 53.52
N VAL A 459 39.97 -3.62 52.82
CA VAL A 459 41.00 -4.67 52.94
C VAL A 459 42.38 -4.16 52.52
N LYS A 460 42.47 -3.37 51.44
CA LYS A 460 43.72 -2.71 50.99
C LYS A 460 44.23 -1.70 52.01
N ARG A 461 43.34 -0.88 52.61
CA ARG A 461 43.68 0.10 53.66
C ARG A 461 44.20 -0.58 54.92
N LEU A 462 43.51 -1.61 55.41
CA LEU A 462 43.92 -2.38 56.59
C LEU A 462 45.22 -3.16 56.35
N THR A 463 45.38 -3.79 55.18
CA THR A 463 46.63 -4.49 54.82
C THR A 463 47.82 -3.52 54.84
N SER A 464 47.65 -2.32 54.29
CA SER A 464 48.68 -1.26 54.31
C SER A 464 49.04 -0.82 55.73
N LYS A 465 48.04 -0.70 56.61
CA LYS A 465 48.26 -0.35 58.03
C LYS A 465 49.01 -1.48 58.77
N VAL A 466 48.56 -2.72 58.65
CA VAL A 466 49.18 -3.91 59.28
C VAL A 466 50.65 -4.05 58.88
N MET A 467 50.99 -3.86 57.60
CA MET A 467 52.37 -3.87 57.12
C MET A 467 53.23 -2.75 57.77
N HIS A 468 52.68 -1.54 57.89
CA HIS A 468 53.39 -0.41 58.51
C HIS A 468 53.62 -0.61 60.03
N ASP A 469 52.61 -1.14 60.73
CA ASP A 469 52.73 -1.46 62.16
C ASP A 469 53.63 -2.68 62.41
N GLN A 470 53.67 -3.68 61.52
CA GLN A 470 54.65 -4.77 61.55
C GLN A 470 56.09 -4.26 61.38
N GLN A 471 56.35 -3.37 60.41
CA GLN A 471 57.68 -2.79 60.22
C GLN A 471 58.09 -1.96 61.46
N THR A 472 57.15 -1.18 62.02
CA THR A 472 57.38 -0.38 63.23
C THR A 472 57.71 -1.27 64.44
N TYR A 473 56.96 -2.34 64.64
CA TYR A 473 57.21 -3.34 65.70
C TYR A 473 58.57 -4.01 65.52
N SER A 474 58.92 -4.40 64.29
CA SER A 474 60.21 -5.03 63.97
C SER A 474 61.39 -4.10 64.29
N ASN A 475 61.33 -2.84 63.86
CA ASN A 475 62.36 -1.83 64.13
C ASN A 475 62.57 -1.64 65.64
N ILE A 476 61.50 -1.50 66.42
CA ILE A 476 61.58 -1.25 67.88
C ILE A 476 62.05 -2.50 68.64
N LYS A 477 61.70 -3.70 68.16
CA LYS A 477 62.26 -4.96 68.68
C LYS A 477 63.77 -5.06 68.42
N GLN A 478 64.24 -4.58 67.26
CA GLN A 478 65.67 -4.48 66.95
C GLN A 478 66.39 -3.43 67.81
N ASP A 479 65.77 -2.27 68.06
CA ASP A 479 66.29 -1.26 69.01
C ASP A 479 66.49 -1.87 70.40
N ILE A 480 65.48 -2.54 70.94
CA ILE A 480 65.53 -3.19 72.27
C ILE A 480 66.63 -4.25 72.31
N SER A 481 66.73 -5.13 71.31
CA SER A 481 67.81 -6.13 71.22
C SER A 481 69.21 -5.51 71.12
N THR A 482 69.31 -4.29 70.57
CA THR A 482 70.57 -3.55 70.46
C THR A 482 70.94 -2.90 71.80
N ILE A 483 69.96 -2.47 72.60
CA ILE A 483 70.20 -1.95 73.96
C ILE A 483 70.53 -3.09 74.93
N ASP A 484 69.81 -4.22 74.85
CA ASP A 484 70.02 -5.39 75.71
C ASP A 484 71.39 -6.06 75.51
N THR A 485 72.01 -5.88 74.34
CA THR A 485 73.40 -6.31 74.09
C THR A 485 74.43 -5.26 74.51
N GLN A 486 74.10 -3.96 74.50
CA GLN A 486 74.99 -2.89 74.96
C GLN A 486 75.12 -2.82 76.49
N ILE A 487 74.03 -3.05 77.24
CA ILE A 487 74.02 -2.90 78.71
C ILE A 487 75.05 -3.82 79.40
N PRO A 488 75.15 -5.14 79.11
CA PRO A 488 76.14 -6.02 79.72
C PRO A 488 77.59 -5.61 79.43
N ALA A 489 77.88 -5.19 78.19
CA ALA A 489 79.22 -4.74 77.80
C ALA A 489 79.63 -3.44 78.53
N LEU A 490 78.69 -2.51 78.71
CA LEU A 490 78.92 -1.30 79.50
C LEU A 490 79.06 -1.60 81.00
N GLU A 491 78.34 -2.60 81.52
CA GLU A 491 78.55 -3.07 82.89
C GLU A 491 79.93 -3.69 83.11
N GLU A 492 80.45 -4.46 82.15
CA GLU A 492 81.80 -5.01 82.22
C GLU A 492 82.86 -3.90 82.17
N GLN A 493 82.73 -2.95 81.23
CA GLN A 493 83.58 -1.76 81.18
C GLN A 493 83.52 -0.94 82.48
N LYS A 494 82.34 -0.82 83.11
CA LYS A 494 82.16 -0.17 84.41
C LYS A 494 82.87 -0.94 85.53
N LYS A 495 82.79 -2.28 85.56
CA LYS A 495 83.52 -3.14 86.52
C LYS A 495 85.03 -2.96 86.37
N LEU A 496 85.54 -2.94 85.13
CA LEU A 496 86.95 -2.67 84.82
C LEU A 496 87.40 -1.27 85.25
N ALA A 497 86.59 -0.23 84.98
CA ALA A 497 86.90 1.15 85.38
C ALA A 497 86.92 1.32 86.91
N VAL A 498 86.03 0.65 87.65
CA VAL A 498 86.05 0.61 89.13
C VAL A 498 87.30 -0.11 89.65
N ALA A 499 87.67 -1.25 89.07
CA ALA A 499 88.88 -1.98 89.43
C ALA A 499 90.15 -1.15 89.18
N GLY A 500 90.20 -0.42 88.06
CA GLY A 500 91.25 0.54 87.71
C GLY A 500 91.21 1.86 88.49
N ARG A 501 90.26 2.04 89.42
CA ARG A 501 90.04 3.26 90.24
C ARG A 501 89.69 4.54 89.44
N ASP A 502 89.30 4.44 88.16
CA ASP A 502 88.74 5.58 87.43
C ASP A 502 87.24 5.74 87.73
N PHE A 503 86.97 6.33 88.89
CA PHE A 503 85.62 6.64 89.34
C PHE A 503 84.89 7.66 88.44
N LYS A 504 85.61 8.50 87.66
CA LYS A 504 84.99 9.45 86.73
C LYS A 504 84.45 8.75 85.48
N SER A 505 85.18 7.78 84.94
CA SER A 505 84.69 6.97 83.83
C SER A 505 83.67 5.93 84.29
N ALA A 506 83.85 5.30 85.45
CA ALA A 506 82.84 4.44 86.06
C ALA A 506 81.50 5.17 86.31
N GLY A 507 81.53 6.43 86.78
CA GLY A 507 80.34 7.26 86.95
C GLY A 507 79.64 7.61 85.63
N ARG A 508 80.41 7.98 84.59
CA ARG A 508 79.86 8.22 83.24
C ARG A 508 79.22 6.96 82.65
N LEU A 509 79.85 5.79 82.80
CA LEU A 509 79.30 4.50 82.39
C LEU A 509 78.04 4.14 83.19
N ALA A 510 78.02 4.38 84.50
CA ALA A 510 76.84 4.14 85.34
C ALA A 510 75.63 4.98 84.92
N ASN A 511 75.83 6.27 84.60
CA ASN A 511 74.77 7.10 84.03
C ASN A 511 74.31 6.56 82.68
N ARG A 512 75.25 6.26 81.75
CA ARG A 512 74.90 5.75 80.42
C ARG A 512 74.12 4.43 80.46
N ILE A 513 74.44 3.53 81.40
CA ILE A 513 73.67 2.30 81.65
C ILE A 513 72.24 2.64 82.10
N LYS A 514 72.08 3.59 83.03
CA LYS A 514 70.76 4.03 83.52
C LYS A 514 69.93 4.68 82.42
N ASP A 515 70.54 5.53 81.59
CA ASP A 515 69.88 6.19 80.45
C ASP A 515 69.40 5.15 79.42
N LEU A 516 70.23 4.15 79.13
CA LEU A 516 69.87 3.03 78.27
C LEU A 516 68.76 2.15 78.88
N GLN A 517 68.79 1.91 80.20
CA GLN A 517 67.72 1.18 80.90
C GLN A 517 66.37 1.93 80.82
N SER A 518 66.35 3.25 81.05
CA SER A 518 65.12 4.06 80.87
C SER A 518 64.62 3.99 79.42
N THR A 519 65.52 4.21 78.45
CA THR A 519 65.20 4.12 77.02
C THR A 519 64.63 2.74 76.65
N ARG A 520 65.18 1.67 77.23
CA ARG A 520 64.78 0.28 77.00
C ARG A 520 63.41 -0.03 77.58
N ASP A 521 63.12 0.44 78.79
CA ASP A 521 61.81 0.25 79.43
C ASP A 521 60.72 1.09 78.75
N GLU A 522 61.04 2.31 78.30
CA GLU A 522 60.17 3.15 77.46
C GLU A 522 59.87 2.47 76.12
N ARG A 523 60.90 1.97 75.42
CA ARG A 523 60.74 1.22 74.16
C ARG A 523 59.95 -0.07 74.36
N THR A 524 60.15 -0.78 75.47
CA THR A 524 59.42 -2.02 75.79
C THR A 524 57.94 -1.74 76.04
N LYS A 525 57.59 -0.68 76.78
CA LYS A 525 56.19 -0.24 76.95
C LYS A 525 55.54 0.12 75.62
N PHE A 526 56.24 0.90 74.77
CA PHE A 526 55.75 1.27 73.45
C PHE A 526 55.59 0.05 72.52
N LEU A 527 56.50 -0.92 72.58
CA LEU A 527 56.42 -2.17 71.83
C LEU A 527 55.14 -2.94 72.17
N GLU A 528 54.77 -3.03 73.45
CA GLU A 528 53.56 -3.75 73.87
C GLU A 528 52.28 -3.01 73.47
N THR A 529 52.21 -1.68 73.62
CA THR A 529 51.09 -0.88 73.08
C THR A 529 50.98 -1.00 71.54
N LYS A 530 52.11 -1.14 70.83
CA LYS A 530 52.11 -1.42 69.39
C LYS A 530 51.69 -2.85 69.05
N ARG A 531 52.01 -3.83 69.89
CA ARG A 531 51.52 -5.22 69.80
C ARG A 531 50.00 -5.25 69.93
N GLU A 532 49.44 -4.62 70.96
CA GLU A 532 47.99 -4.50 71.18
C GLU A 532 47.26 -3.76 70.04
N SER A 533 47.91 -2.79 69.37
CA SER A 533 47.35 -2.20 68.15
C SER A 533 47.40 -3.20 66.99
N LEU A 534 48.56 -3.79 66.72
CA LEU A 534 48.79 -4.69 65.60
C LEU A 534 47.89 -5.93 65.65
N GLU A 535 47.64 -6.48 66.84
CA GLU A 535 46.75 -7.61 67.05
C GLU A 535 45.30 -7.26 66.66
N ARG A 536 44.77 -6.14 67.16
CA ARG A 536 43.45 -5.61 66.76
C ARG A 536 43.35 -5.27 65.27
N ASP A 537 44.42 -4.73 64.68
CA ASP A 537 44.47 -4.40 63.26
C ASP A 537 44.54 -5.67 62.37
N GLN A 538 45.17 -6.76 62.86
CA GLN A 538 45.13 -8.07 62.21
C GLN A 538 43.77 -8.76 62.36
N GLU A 539 43.08 -8.62 63.50
CA GLU A 539 41.70 -9.09 63.67
C GLU A 539 40.72 -8.35 62.76
N GLY A 540 40.83 -7.01 62.70
CA GLY A 540 40.07 -6.19 61.75
C GLY A 540 40.33 -6.60 60.30
N LEU A 541 41.58 -6.83 59.91
CA LEU A 541 41.92 -7.30 58.57
C LEU A 541 41.33 -8.69 58.25
N LYS A 542 41.30 -9.62 59.22
CA LYS A 542 40.62 -10.93 59.05
C LYS A 542 39.10 -10.75 58.87
N ALA A 543 38.48 -9.88 59.65
CA ALA A 543 37.04 -9.59 59.54
C ALA A 543 36.69 -8.96 58.18
N SER A 544 37.42 -7.93 57.74
CA SER A 544 37.18 -7.28 56.45
C SER A 544 37.48 -8.19 55.26
N ARG A 545 38.46 -9.12 55.37
CA ARG A 545 38.67 -10.15 54.34
C ARG A 545 37.49 -11.11 54.23
N LYS A 546 36.92 -11.57 55.36
CA LYS A 546 35.71 -12.40 55.36
C LYS A 546 34.52 -11.66 54.75
N ILE A 547 34.36 -10.36 55.02
CA ILE A 547 33.31 -9.53 54.40
C ILE A 547 33.54 -9.41 52.88
N LEU A 548 34.78 -9.21 52.43
CA LEU A 548 35.13 -9.19 51.00
C LEU A 548 34.86 -10.55 50.33
N GLU A 549 35.21 -11.67 50.96
CA GLU A 549 34.92 -13.03 50.46
C GLU A 549 33.42 -13.25 50.33
N GLU A 550 32.63 -12.90 51.36
CA GLU A 550 31.16 -12.96 51.33
C GLU A 550 30.55 -12.06 50.25
N ASN A 551 31.04 -10.84 50.08
CA ASN A 551 30.52 -9.90 49.08
C ASN A 551 30.95 -10.27 47.66
N THR A 552 32.13 -10.86 47.48
CA THR A 552 32.57 -11.43 46.20
C THR A 552 31.71 -12.63 45.81
N ALA A 553 31.38 -13.51 46.77
CA ALA A 553 30.46 -14.64 46.54
C ALA A 553 29.04 -14.16 46.19
N LYS A 554 28.50 -13.16 46.90
CA LYS A 554 27.21 -12.53 46.57
C LYS A 554 27.22 -11.91 45.18
N PHE A 555 28.29 -11.19 44.81
CA PHE A 555 28.43 -10.61 43.48
C PHE A 555 28.46 -11.68 42.39
N ALA A 556 29.25 -12.74 42.56
CA ALA A 556 29.33 -13.84 41.60
C ALA A 556 27.98 -14.56 41.39
N GLU A 557 27.26 -14.86 42.47
CA GLU A 557 25.94 -15.51 42.36
C GLU A 557 24.87 -14.56 41.82
N ALA A 558 24.86 -13.28 42.20
CA ALA A 558 23.94 -12.28 41.65
C ALA A 558 24.15 -12.07 40.14
N VAL A 559 25.40 -11.95 39.69
CA VAL A 559 25.77 -11.84 38.26
C VAL A 559 25.30 -13.07 37.46
N LYS A 560 25.35 -14.26 38.06
CA LYS A 560 24.87 -15.50 37.46
C LYS A 560 23.33 -15.60 37.43
N THR A 561 22.67 -15.35 38.56
CA THR A 561 21.22 -15.48 38.71
C THR A 561 20.47 -14.41 37.91
N ILE A 562 20.82 -13.13 38.09
CA ILE A 562 20.22 -12.02 37.31
C ILE A 562 20.55 -12.19 35.81
N GLY A 563 21.72 -12.73 35.47
CA GLY A 563 22.07 -13.07 34.10
C GLY A 563 21.13 -14.13 33.49
N ALA A 564 20.87 -15.22 34.23
CA ALA A 564 20.00 -16.30 33.79
C ALA A 564 18.52 -15.87 33.70
N GLU A 565 18.00 -15.16 34.72
CA GLU A 565 16.65 -14.59 34.73
C GLU A 565 16.44 -13.63 33.55
N LEU A 566 17.40 -12.74 33.29
CA LEU A 566 17.36 -11.82 32.16
C LEU A 566 17.42 -12.55 30.82
N GLU A 567 18.12 -13.67 30.72
CA GLU A 567 18.10 -14.48 29.49
C GLU A 567 16.75 -15.17 29.29
N GLU A 568 16.14 -15.72 30.34
CA GLU A 568 14.83 -16.37 30.28
C GLU A 568 13.72 -15.35 29.92
N GLU A 569 13.71 -14.17 30.55
CA GLU A 569 12.80 -13.07 30.18
C GLU A 569 12.99 -12.62 28.72
N LEU A 570 14.22 -12.57 28.22
CA LEU A 570 14.49 -12.24 26.81
C LEU A 570 14.10 -13.37 25.85
N GLN A 571 14.25 -14.65 26.23
CA GLN A 571 13.76 -15.79 25.44
C GLN A 571 12.23 -15.80 25.37
N GLU A 572 11.53 -15.55 26.49
CA GLU A 572 10.07 -15.45 26.48
C GLU A 572 9.60 -14.25 25.64
N SER A 573 10.24 -13.09 25.80
CA SER A 573 9.96 -11.90 25.00
C SER A 573 10.19 -12.15 23.50
N LEU A 574 11.24 -12.87 23.11
CA LEU A 574 11.49 -13.29 21.72
C LEU A 574 10.37 -14.21 21.19
N LEU A 575 9.89 -15.16 22.00
CA LEU A 575 8.77 -16.04 21.64
C LEU A 575 7.47 -15.25 21.48
N GLN A 576 7.19 -14.30 22.37
CA GLN A 576 6.05 -13.39 22.26
C GLN A 576 6.13 -12.53 20.99
N LEU A 577 7.31 -11.99 20.65
CA LEU A 577 7.51 -11.21 19.41
C LEU A 577 7.29 -12.07 18.15
N ARG A 578 7.78 -13.31 18.12
CA ARG A 578 7.55 -14.26 17.02
C ARG A 578 6.06 -14.60 16.87
N SER A 579 5.35 -14.83 17.99
CA SER A 579 3.89 -15.03 17.99
C SER A 579 3.13 -13.82 17.44
N ARG A 580 3.51 -12.59 17.83
CA ARG A 580 2.94 -11.35 17.25
C ARG A 580 3.25 -11.23 15.75
N TYR A 581 4.42 -11.67 15.30
CA TYR A 581 4.80 -11.65 13.87
C TYR A 581 3.93 -12.61 13.04
N ASP A 582 3.66 -13.82 13.53
CA ASP A 582 2.78 -14.77 12.83
C ASP A 582 1.34 -14.26 12.72
N VAL A 583 0.83 -13.57 13.75
CA VAL A 583 -0.48 -12.90 13.70
C VAL A 583 -0.46 -11.73 12.71
N ALA A 584 0.58 -10.89 12.73
CA ALA A 584 0.73 -9.78 11.79
C ALA A 584 0.87 -10.25 10.32
N ASN A 585 1.48 -11.41 10.09
CA ASN A 585 1.57 -12.07 8.80
C ASN A 585 0.19 -12.56 8.32
N GLN A 586 -0.55 -13.30 9.17
CA GLN A 586 -1.92 -13.75 8.87
C GLN A 586 -2.88 -12.57 8.57
N GLN A 587 -2.71 -11.45 9.27
CA GLN A 587 -3.51 -10.23 9.09
C GLN A 587 -2.99 -9.29 7.98
N LYS A 588 -1.85 -9.62 7.34
CA LYS A 588 -1.19 -8.81 6.28
C LYS A 588 -0.81 -7.38 6.70
N LEU A 589 -0.47 -7.20 7.97
CA LEU A 589 0.03 -5.94 8.54
C LEU A 589 1.52 -5.77 8.21
N ASN A 590 1.81 -5.33 6.98
CA ASN A 590 3.14 -5.37 6.38
C ASN A 590 4.18 -4.45 7.05
N ILE A 591 3.75 -3.29 7.58
CA ILE A 591 4.63 -2.33 8.26
C ILE A 591 4.99 -2.86 9.66
N LEU A 592 4.03 -3.49 10.34
CA LEU A 592 4.25 -4.17 11.62
C LEU A 592 5.10 -5.44 11.47
N GLN A 593 4.91 -6.24 10.41
CA GLN A 593 5.78 -7.39 10.11
C GLN A 593 7.24 -6.95 9.98
N GLY A 594 7.51 -5.89 9.19
CA GLY A 594 8.86 -5.35 9.03
C GLY A 594 9.47 -4.83 10.33
N LEU A 595 8.68 -4.17 11.18
CA LEU A 595 9.12 -3.75 12.51
C LEU A 595 9.45 -4.96 13.40
N LEU A 596 8.51 -5.91 13.54
CA LEU A 596 8.68 -7.10 14.38
C LEU A 596 9.88 -7.96 13.94
N GLN A 597 10.12 -8.11 12.63
CA GLN A 597 11.29 -8.84 12.12
C GLN A 597 12.62 -8.21 12.59
N ASN A 598 12.71 -6.88 12.60
CA ASN A 598 13.88 -6.16 13.07
C ASN A 598 14.05 -6.23 14.61
N GLU A 599 12.95 -6.29 15.37
CA GLU A 599 13.00 -6.50 16.82
C GLU A 599 13.39 -7.93 17.18
N ILE A 600 12.84 -8.94 16.51
CA ILE A 600 13.20 -10.36 16.66
C ILE A 600 14.71 -10.52 16.45
N GLN A 601 15.25 -10.02 15.33
CA GLN A 601 16.69 -10.10 15.06
C GLN A 601 17.52 -9.34 16.12
N GLY A 602 17.10 -8.14 16.52
CA GLY A 602 17.82 -7.37 17.54
C GLY A 602 17.80 -8.02 18.93
N MET A 603 16.71 -8.71 19.26
CA MET A 603 16.55 -9.46 20.50
C MET A 603 17.40 -10.74 20.49
N GLU A 604 17.54 -11.43 19.35
CA GLU A 604 18.50 -12.53 19.18
C GLU A 604 19.95 -12.07 19.39
N TYR A 605 20.37 -10.96 18.77
CA TYR A 605 21.68 -10.34 19.02
C TYR A 605 21.87 -9.94 20.50
N ARG A 606 20.80 -9.49 21.17
CA ARG A 606 20.82 -9.12 22.59
C ARG A 606 20.95 -10.34 23.51
N ILE A 607 20.23 -11.44 23.26
CA ILE A 607 20.34 -12.69 24.02
C ILE A 607 21.78 -13.21 23.97
N ASN A 608 22.37 -13.24 22.77
CA ASN A 608 23.78 -13.64 22.60
C ASN A 608 24.75 -12.72 23.36
N HIS A 609 24.49 -11.42 23.41
CA HIS A 609 25.25 -10.46 24.22
C HIS A 609 25.09 -10.71 25.73
N VAL A 610 23.88 -11.01 26.21
CA VAL A 610 23.59 -11.36 27.61
C VAL A 610 24.30 -12.65 28.02
N ARG A 611 24.18 -13.73 27.23
CA ARG A 611 24.95 -14.99 27.40
C ARG A 611 26.45 -14.73 27.56
N MET A 612 27.03 -14.01 26.61
CA MET A 612 28.46 -13.73 26.63
C MET A 612 28.87 -12.83 27.80
N LYS A 613 28.06 -11.83 28.19
CA LYS A 613 28.35 -10.97 29.35
C LYS A 613 28.33 -11.75 30.66
N TYR A 614 27.33 -12.61 30.87
CA TYR A 614 27.08 -13.25 32.17
C TYR A 614 27.69 -14.64 32.34
N GLY A 615 28.32 -15.20 31.30
CA GLY A 615 28.98 -16.51 31.41
C GLY A 615 28.03 -17.69 31.25
N ILE A 616 26.82 -17.45 30.75
CA ILE A 616 25.83 -18.49 30.51
C ILE A 616 26.29 -19.31 29.30
N SER A 617 26.51 -20.60 29.51
CA SER A 617 26.87 -21.55 28.46
C SER A 617 25.68 -21.78 27.52
N ASP A 618 25.96 -21.97 26.23
CA ASP A 618 24.99 -22.52 25.28
C ASP A 618 24.77 -24.02 25.58
N GLU A 619 24.05 -24.35 26.65
CA GLU A 619 23.53 -25.71 26.90
C GLU A 619 22.36 -26.08 25.96
N ARG A 620 22.04 -25.21 24.99
CA ARG A 620 21.06 -25.43 23.92
C ARG A 620 21.58 -24.95 22.56
N GLY A 621 22.34 -25.81 21.89
CA GLY A 621 22.54 -25.74 20.44
C GLY A 621 23.62 -26.68 19.91
N PRO A 622 23.36 -27.46 18.83
CA PRO A 622 22.07 -27.74 18.20
C PRO A 622 21.22 -28.77 18.97
#